data_AF-A0A957VQF7-F1
#
_entry.id   AF-A0A957VQF7-F1
#
_cell.length_a   1.000
_cell.length_b   1.000
_cell.length_c   1.000
_cell.angle_alpha   90.00
_cell.angle_beta   90.00
_cell.angle_gamma   90.00
#
_symmetry.space_group_name_H-M   'P 1'
#
loop_
_entity.id
_entity.type
_entity.pdbx_description
1 polymer ?
#
loop_
_entity_poly.entity_id
_entity_poly.type
_entity_poly.pdbx_seq_one_letter_code
_entity_poly.pdbx_strand_id
1 'polypeptide(L)'
;MPPRLSYTIWFSQRTGSTLLSRALAATGMAGRPEEWLYTGDTELMTHYGVADVAELQARLWELGSTPNGVFGLKHSFYEPQVSRV
;
A
#
# COMPACT_ATOMS: atom_id res chain seq x y z
N MET A 1 -6.25 -8.54 10.74
CA MET A 1 -7.05 -7.68 11.64
C MET A 1 -7.22 -6.32 10.96
N PRO A 2 -8.40 -5.69 10.98
CA PRO A 2 -8.59 -4.35 10.42
C PRO A 2 -7.72 -3.32 11.17
N PRO A 3 -7.04 -2.40 10.46
CA PRO A 3 -6.29 -1.34 11.10
C PRO A 3 -7.25 -0.34 11.77
N ARG A 4 -6.80 0.26 12.88
CA ARG A 4 -7.56 1.28 13.61
C ARG A 4 -7.38 2.67 13.02
N LEU A 5 -6.22 2.92 12.40
CA LEU A 5 -5.87 4.17 11.72
C LEU A 5 -5.20 3.85 10.39
N SER A 6 -5.42 4.70 9.39
CA SER A 6 -4.79 4.54 8.07
C SER A 6 -4.37 5.88 7.49
N TYR A 7 -3.34 5.85 6.65
CA TYR A 7 -2.94 7.00 5.84
C TYR A 7 -2.38 6.53 4.49
N THR A 8 -2.46 7.42 3.50
CA THR A 8 -1.88 7.19 2.17
C THR A 8 -0.94 8.34 1.82
N ILE A 9 0.27 8.00 1.39
CA ILE A 9 1.21 8.94 0.80
C ILE A 9 0.93 8.99 -0.70
N TRP A 10 0.33 10.10 -1.13
CA TRP A 10 0.19 10.43 -2.54
C TRP A 10 1.48 11.07 -3.05
N PHE A 11 2.04 10.55 -4.15
CA PHE A 11 3.33 11.02 -4.64
C PHE A 11 3.44 10.93 -6.17
N SER A 12 4.45 11.62 -6.72
CA SER A 12 4.99 11.33 -8.05
C SER A 12 6.41 10.77 -7.94
N GLN A 13 6.85 10.04 -8.96
CA GLN A 13 8.13 9.33 -8.92
C GLN A 13 9.30 10.26 -8.63
N ARG A 14 10.25 9.78 -7.80
CA ARG A 14 11.50 10.48 -7.42
C ARG A 14 11.34 11.76 -6.59
N THR A 15 10.24 11.92 -5.87
CA THR A 15 9.98 13.06 -4.95
C THR A 15 10.43 12.84 -3.49
N GLY A 16 11.22 11.81 -3.22
CA GLY A 16 11.64 11.47 -1.85
C GLY A 16 10.58 10.71 -1.03
N SER A 17 9.45 10.34 -1.64
CA SER A 17 8.40 9.54 -0.99
C SER A 17 8.91 8.21 -0.42
N THR A 18 9.89 7.58 -1.08
CA THR A 18 10.56 6.36 -0.57
C THR A 18 11.38 6.65 0.68
N LEU A 19 12.08 7.80 0.75
CA LEU A 19 12.83 8.19 1.95
C LEU A 19 11.89 8.39 3.13
N LEU A 20 10.80 9.14 2.93
CA LEU A 20 9.75 9.34 3.93
C LEU A 20 9.14 8.00 4.39
N SER A 21 8.81 7.12 3.45
CA SER A 21 8.19 5.83 3.73
C SER A 21 9.10 4.92 4.56
N ARG A 22 10.40 4.87 4.23
CA ARG A 22 11.38 4.12 5.01
C ARG A 22 11.56 4.68 6.42
N ALA A 23 11.58 6.01 6.57
CA ALA A 23 11.66 6.65 7.89
C ALA A 23 10.43 6.33 8.75
N LEU A 24 9.22 6.38 8.19
CA LEU A 24 7.99 6.02 8.89
C LEU A 24 7.98 4.54 9.29
N ALA A 25 8.33 3.64 8.37
CA ALA A 25 8.40 2.21 8.66
C ALA A 25 9.43 1.87 9.75
N ALA A 26 10.59 2.57 9.76
CA ALA A 26 11.64 2.38 10.75
C ALA A 26 11.22 2.73 12.19
N THR A 27 10.16 3.53 12.36
CA THR A 27 9.60 3.81 13.69
C THR A 27 8.95 2.58 14.35
N GLY A 28 8.56 1.57 13.56
CA GLY A 28 7.74 0.44 14.02
C GLY A 28 6.32 0.82 14.46
N MET A 29 5.93 2.09 14.31
CA MET A 29 4.65 2.63 14.80
C MET A 29 3.77 3.21 13.69
N ALA A 30 4.34 3.64 12.58
CA ALA A 30 3.61 4.34 11.53
C ALA A 30 3.23 3.42 10.35
N GLY A 31 2.91 2.15 10.59
CA GLY A 31 2.67 1.20 9.51
C GLY A 31 3.91 0.94 8.65
N ARG A 32 3.69 0.36 7.47
CA ARG A 32 4.71 0.05 6.46
C ARG A 32 4.23 0.58 5.11
N PRO A 33 4.36 1.89 4.85
CA PRO A 33 3.93 2.47 3.58
C PRO A 33 4.82 1.98 2.41
N GLU A 34 4.27 1.17 1.52
CA GLU A 34 4.88 0.79 0.23
C GLU A 34 3.83 0.88 -0.88
N GLU A 35 4.25 0.61 -2.12
CA GLU A 35 3.40 0.62 -3.32
C GLU A 35 2.61 -0.69 -3.44
N TRP A 36 1.83 -1.03 -2.42
CA TRP A 36 1.09 -2.29 -2.35
C TRP A 36 0.07 -2.49 -3.48
N LEU A 37 -0.36 -1.40 -4.12
CA LEU A 37 -1.28 -1.43 -5.25
C LEU A 37 -0.58 -1.43 -6.62
N TYR A 38 0.75 -1.38 -6.66
CA TYR A 38 1.54 -1.43 -7.89
C TYR A 38 2.13 -2.83 -8.08
N THR A 39 1.56 -3.57 -9.03
CA THR A 39 1.92 -4.96 -9.36
C THR A 39 2.43 -5.10 -10.79
N GLY A 40 2.83 -3.98 -11.42
CA GLY A 40 3.12 -3.93 -12.85
C GLY A 40 1.88 -4.30 -13.67
N ASP A 41 2.03 -5.26 -14.57
CA ASP A 41 0.94 -5.72 -15.45
C ASP A 41 0.08 -6.86 -14.84
N THR A 42 0.37 -7.28 -13.61
CA THR A 42 -0.37 -8.39 -12.98
C THR A 42 -1.57 -7.88 -12.19
N GLU A 43 -2.75 -8.46 -12.40
CA GLU A 43 -3.94 -8.17 -11.59
C GLU A 43 -3.70 -8.42 -10.09
N LEU A 44 -4.21 -7.55 -9.22
CA LEU A 44 -3.90 -7.55 -7.78
C LEU A 44 -4.20 -8.88 -7.10
N MET A 45 -5.39 -9.45 -7.33
CA MET A 45 -5.78 -10.71 -6.70
C MET A 45 -4.87 -11.87 -7.12
N THR A 46 -4.48 -11.90 -8.41
CA THR A 46 -3.51 -12.86 -8.94
C THR A 46 -2.14 -12.66 -8.32
N HIS A 47 -1.66 -11.41 -8.22
CA HIS A 47 -0.37 -11.09 -7.64
C HIS A 47 -0.27 -11.53 -6.16
N TYR A 48 -1.35 -11.33 -5.40
CA TYR A 48 -1.40 -11.70 -3.99
C TYR A 48 -1.90 -13.13 -3.73
N GLY A 49 -2.34 -13.86 -4.76
CA GLY A 49 -2.80 -15.25 -4.64
C GLY A 49 -4.07 -15.39 -3.80
N VAL A 50 -4.99 -14.43 -3.88
CA VAL A 50 -6.24 -14.39 -3.09
C VAL A 50 -7.46 -14.59 -3.98
N ALA A 51 -8.52 -15.16 -3.41
CA ALA A 51 -9.72 -15.54 -4.16
C ALA A 51 -10.71 -14.38 -4.37
N ASP A 52 -10.71 -13.39 -3.47
CA ASP A 52 -11.63 -12.27 -3.53
C ASP A 52 -11.05 -10.94 -2.98
N VAL A 53 -11.86 -9.88 -3.08
CA VAL A 53 -11.49 -8.53 -2.66
C VAL A 53 -11.36 -8.41 -1.13
N ALA A 54 -12.11 -9.18 -0.35
CA ALA A 54 -12.03 -9.14 1.11
C ALA A 54 -10.71 -9.76 1.60
N GLU A 55 -10.30 -10.88 0.99
CA GLU A 55 -8.99 -11.50 1.21
C GLU A 55 -7.86 -10.58 0.76
N LEU A 56 -8.00 -9.92 -0.41
CA LEU A 56 -7.05 -8.92 -0.88
C LEU A 56 -6.89 -7.78 0.14
N GLN A 57 -8.00 -7.23 0.64
CA GLN A 57 -7.98 -6.17 1.64
C GLN A 57 -7.30 -6.63 2.94
N ALA A 58 -7.61 -7.83 3.42
CA ALA A 58 -6.97 -8.41 4.60
C ALA A 58 -5.46 -8.59 4.39
N ARG A 59 -5.04 -9.04 3.20
CA ARG A 59 -3.63 -9.21 2.83
C ARG A 59 -2.90 -7.88 2.78
N LEU A 60 -3.49 -6.85 2.19
CA LEU A 60 -2.92 -5.50 2.16
C LEU A 60 -2.76 -4.94 3.57
N TRP A 61 -3.77 -5.09 4.43
CA TRP A 61 -3.68 -4.69 5.83
C TRP A 61 -2.57 -5.41 6.59
N GLU A 62 -2.37 -6.70 6.36
CA GLU A 62 -1.27 -7.46 6.96
C GLU A 62 0.10 -6.89 6.56
N LEU A 63 0.27 -6.58 5.27
CA LEU A 63 1.54 -6.06 4.73
C LEU A 63 1.86 -4.65 5.22
N GLY A 64 0.86 -3.76 5.21
CA GLY A 64 1.05 -2.34 5.48
C GLY A 64 0.88 -1.91 6.93
N SER A 65 0.49 -2.81 7.84
CA SER A 65 0.22 -2.44 9.25
C SER A 65 1.37 -2.74 10.21
N THR A 66 1.42 -1.98 11.31
CA THR A 66 2.23 -2.26 12.49
C THR A 66 1.35 -2.78 13.65
N PRO A 67 1.92 -3.44 14.69
CA PRO A 67 1.14 -4.05 15.78
C PRO A 67 0.23 -3.10 16.56
N ASN A 68 0.53 -1.79 16.54
CA ASN A 68 -0.31 -0.74 17.13
C ASN A 68 -1.55 -0.38 16.28
N GLY A 69 -1.79 -1.08 15.17
CA GLY A 69 -3.00 -0.94 14.34
C GLY A 69 -2.96 0.23 13.35
N VAL A 70 -1.79 0.76 13.01
CA VAL A 70 -1.63 1.80 11.99
C VAL A 70 -1.27 1.17 10.65
N PHE A 71 -2.06 1.44 9.62
CA PHE A 71 -1.82 1.00 8.23
C PHE A 71 -1.27 2.15 7.37
N GLY A 72 -0.19 1.89 6.64
CA GLY A 72 0.41 2.83 5.69
C GLY A 72 0.37 2.30 4.26
N LEU A 73 -0.04 3.18 3.33
CA LEU A 73 0.01 2.95 1.88
C LEU A 73 0.81 4.08 1.21
N LYS A 74 1.52 3.76 0.14
CA LYS A 74 2.12 4.75 -0.76
C LYS A 74 1.58 4.50 -2.16
N HIS A 75 1.01 5.51 -2.81
CA HIS A 75 0.42 5.34 -4.14
C HIS A 75 0.71 6.55 -5.02
N SER A 76 1.28 6.30 -6.19
CA SER A 76 1.46 7.33 -7.21
C SER A 76 0.40 7.18 -8.28
N PHE A 77 0.16 8.28 -8.98
CA PHE A 77 -0.52 8.22 -10.26
C PHE A 77 0.22 7.25 -11.20
N TYR A 78 -0.45 6.20 -11.67
CA TYR A 78 0.05 5.25 -12.65
C TYR A 78 -1.02 4.98 -13.72
N GLU A 79 -0.61 5.06 -14.97
CA GLU A 79 -1.44 4.72 -16.12
C GLU A 79 -1.24 3.22 -16.39
N PRO A 80 -2.32 2.39 -16.46
CA PRO A 80 -3.58 2.67 -17.14
C PRO A 80 -4.81 2.81 -16.23
N GLN A 81 -4.65 3.07 -14.92
CA GLN A 81 -5.76 3.03 -13.95
C GLN A 81 -6.79 4.15 -14.15
N VAL A 82 -6.51 5.16 -14.99
CA VAL A 82 -7.27 6.41 -15.07
C VAL A 82 -7.82 6.73 -16.47
N SER A 83 -7.28 6.10 -17.53
CA SER A 83 -7.51 6.54 -18.92
C SER A 83 -8.05 5.48 -19.87
N ARG A 84 -8.64 4.38 -19.36
CA ARG A 84 -9.48 3.52 -20.19
C ARG A 84 -10.82 4.20 -20.45
N VAL A 85 -10.82 5.22 -21.32
CA VAL A 85 -12.00 5.82 -21.96
C VAL A 85 -12.15 5.21 -23.35
#